data_AF-A0A9E5W2K1-F1
#
_entry.id   AF-A0A9E5W2K1-F1
#
_cell.length_a   1.000
_cell.length_b   1.000
_cell.length_c   1.000
_cell.angle_alpha   90.00
_cell.angle_beta   90.00
_cell.angle_gamma   90.00
#
_symmetry.space_group_name_H-M   'P 1'
#
loop_
_entity.id
_entity.type
_entity.pdbx_description
1 polymer ?
#
loop_
_entity_poly.entity_id
_entity_poly.type
_entity_poly.pdbx_seq_one_letter_code
_entity_poly.pdbx_strand_id
1 'polypeptide(L)'
;MKSKWLVIIIVVLVIVVGVLAFINREQLAGKRALIENPGIMITHQGAELATVYLEEIRGLGEEEFDIVLRSSGKPPRDLTLTGVPLKALLQKVDASLMERASQVVVRAIDGYSVAYTMEEVLLDDHI
;
A
#
# COMPACT_ATOMS: atom_id res chain seq x y z
N MET A 1 33.99 -25.46 25.53
CA MET A 1 32.83 -26.00 24.77
C MET A 1 31.74 -24.95 24.55
N LYS A 2 31.36 -24.14 25.56
CA LYS A 2 30.34 -23.07 25.42
C LYS A 2 30.66 -21.97 24.40
N SER A 3 31.94 -21.60 24.22
CA SER A 3 32.35 -20.53 23.28
C SER A 3 32.20 -20.89 21.80
N LYS A 4 32.45 -22.16 21.42
CA LYS A 4 32.32 -22.60 20.01
C LYS A 4 30.85 -22.58 19.56
N TRP A 5 29.94 -22.98 20.45
CA TRP A 5 28.50 -22.91 20.20
C TRP A 5 27.99 -21.48 20.12
N LEU A 6 28.49 -20.58 20.99
CA LEU A 6 28.16 -19.16 20.94
C LEU A 6 28.59 -18.55 19.59
N VAL A 7 29.79 -18.87 19.12
CA VAL A 7 30.29 -18.40 17.81
C VAL A 7 29.42 -18.91 16.66
N ILE A 8 29.03 -20.20 16.68
CA ILE A 8 28.13 -20.75 15.66
C ILE A 8 26.78 -20.03 15.66
N ILE A 9 26.20 -19.80 16.84
CA ILE A 9 24.93 -19.07 16.97
C ILE A 9 25.05 -17.64 16.40
N ILE A 10 26.14 -16.94 16.71
CA ILE A 10 26.39 -15.59 16.19
C ILE A 10 26.52 -15.61 14.66
N VAL A 11 27.27 -16.56 14.10
CA VAL A 11 27.43 -16.69 12.65
C VAL A 11 26.07 -16.97 11.97
N VAL A 12 25.26 -17.86 12.53
CA VAL A 12 23.92 -18.15 12.01
C VAL A 12 23.03 -16.91 12.07
N LEU A 13 23.05 -16.17 13.19
CA LEU A 13 22.30 -14.91 13.32
C LEU A 13 22.73 -13.87 12.27
N VAL A 14 24.03 -13.70 12.03
CA VAL A 14 24.55 -12.78 11.00
C VAL A 14 24.06 -13.18 9.60
N ILE A 15 24.06 -14.48 9.28
CA ILE A 15 23.56 -14.99 8.00
C ILE A 15 22.06 -14.71 7.87
N VAL A 16 21.27 -15.02 8.90
CA VAL A 16 19.81 -14.78 8.90
C VAL A 16 19.51 -13.29 8.71
N VAL A 17 20.19 -12.40 9.46
CA VAL A 17 20.04 -10.95 9.32
C VAL A 17 20.45 -10.50 7.91
N GLY A 18 21.53 -11.04 7.35
CA GLY A 18 21.99 -10.73 6.00
C GLY A 18 20.97 -11.12 4.92
N VAL A 19 20.38 -12.31 5.03
CA VAL A 19 19.32 -12.79 4.12
C VAL A 19 18.07 -11.92 4.24
N LEU A 20 17.62 -11.61 5.46
CA LEU A 20 16.47 -10.75 5.69
C LEU A 20 16.73 -9.32 5.17
N ALA A 21 17.94 -8.78 5.34
CA ALA A 21 18.30 -7.48 4.81
C ALA A 21 18.30 -7.47 3.28
N PHE A 22 18.80 -8.54 2.66
CA PHE A 22 18.79 -8.69 1.21
C PHE A 22 17.36 -8.76 0.65
N ILE A 23 16.47 -9.53 1.27
CA ILE A 23 15.06 -9.63 0.87
C ILE A 23 14.35 -8.28 1.04
N ASN A 24 14.63 -7.54 2.11
CA ASN A 24 13.96 -6.27 2.39
C ASN A 24 14.48 -5.06 1.57
N ARG A 25 15.62 -5.19 0.86
CA ARG A 25 16.26 -4.06 0.15
C ARG A 25 15.38 -3.50 -0.96
N GLU A 26 14.64 -4.35 -1.66
CA GLU A 26 13.80 -3.95 -2.80
C GLU A 26 12.59 -3.16 -2.33
N GLN A 27 12.02 -3.56 -1.18
CA GLN A 27 10.96 -2.83 -0.51
C GLN A 27 11.40 -1.43 -0.06
N LEU A 28 12.67 -1.25 0.31
CA LEU A 28 13.24 0.06 0.65
C LEU A 28 13.49 0.93 -0.58
N ALA A 29 13.88 0.33 -1.72
CA ALA A 29 14.08 1.05 -2.97
C ALA A 29 12.75 1.59 -3.53
N GLY A 30 11.70 0.76 -3.57
CA GLY A 30 10.36 1.19 -3.99
C GLY A 30 9.81 2.33 -3.12
N LYS A 31 10.02 2.26 -1.79
CA LYS A 31 9.66 3.35 -0.88
C LYS A 31 10.35 4.68 -1.20
N ARG A 32 11.64 4.66 -1.56
CA ARG A 32 12.37 5.89 -1.92
C ARG A 32 11.82 6.50 -3.21
N ALA A 33 11.55 5.68 -4.21
CA ALA A 33 10.98 6.14 -5.48
C ALA A 33 9.62 6.83 -5.28
N LEU A 34 8.76 6.29 -4.40
CA LEU A 34 7.45 6.88 -4.08
C LEU A 34 7.52 8.15 -3.22
N ILE A 35 8.62 8.39 -2.51
CA ILE A 35 8.86 9.65 -1.79
C ILE A 35 9.30 10.74 -2.78
N GLU A 36 10.16 10.39 -3.73
CA GLU A 36 10.66 11.32 -4.75
C GLU A 36 9.60 11.65 -5.79
N ASN A 37 8.78 10.68 -6.18
CA ASN A 37 7.67 10.82 -7.12
C ASN A 37 6.39 10.23 -6.51
N PRO A 38 5.48 11.08 -5.99
CA PRO A 38 4.26 10.63 -5.35
C PRO A 38 3.44 9.71 -6.27
N GLY A 39 3.07 8.55 -5.75
CA GLY A 39 2.32 7.54 -6.48
C GLY A 39 1.86 6.39 -5.58
N ILE A 40 1.20 5.42 -6.20
CA ILE A 40 0.67 4.23 -5.53
C ILE A 40 1.24 3.00 -6.25
N MET A 41 1.95 2.17 -5.50
CA MET A 41 2.42 0.88 -5.99
C MET A 41 1.37 -0.20 -5.72
N ILE A 42 0.93 -0.86 -6.77
CA ILE A 42 -0.09 -1.91 -6.73
C ILE A 42 0.61 -3.26 -6.84
N THR A 43 0.33 -4.12 -5.86
CA THR A 43 0.92 -5.46 -5.77
C THR A 43 -0.20 -6.50 -5.63
N HIS A 44 0.01 -7.68 -6.20
CA HIS A 44 -0.89 -8.82 -6.07
C HIS A 44 -0.08 -10.09 -5.81
N GLN A 45 -0.43 -10.81 -4.73
CA GLN A 45 0.28 -12.02 -4.30
C GLN A 45 1.81 -11.83 -4.15
N GLY A 46 2.23 -10.63 -3.73
CA GLY A 46 3.65 -10.30 -3.53
C GLY A 46 4.40 -9.88 -4.79
N ALA A 47 3.79 -9.94 -5.97
CA ALA A 47 4.34 -9.39 -7.20
C ALA A 47 3.88 -7.94 -7.39
N GLU A 48 4.80 -7.05 -7.76
CA GLU A 48 4.45 -5.70 -8.22
C GLU A 48 3.82 -5.79 -9.61
N LEU A 49 2.61 -5.24 -9.76
CA LEU A 49 1.91 -5.18 -11.04
C LEU A 49 2.20 -3.87 -11.76
N ALA A 50 2.11 -2.76 -11.03
CA ALA A 50 2.41 -1.43 -11.54
C ALA A 50 2.64 -0.43 -10.40
N THR A 51 3.32 0.66 -10.71
CA THR A 51 3.30 1.89 -9.92
C THR A 51 2.61 2.96 -10.75
N VAL A 52 1.56 3.58 -10.19
CA VAL A 52 0.77 4.65 -10.85
C VAL A 52 1.09 5.96 -10.15
N TYR A 53 1.61 6.93 -10.89
CA TYR A 53 2.01 8.22 -10.32
C TYR A 53 0.85 9.21 -10.24
N LEU A 54 1.00 10.24 -9.41
CA LEU A 54 -0.05 11.23 -9.14
C LEU A 54 -0.67 11.83 -10.42
N GLU A 55 0.15 12.21 -11.41
CA GLU A 55 -0.35 12.79 -12.66
C GLU A 55 -1.23 11.81 -13.47
N GLU A 56 -0.89 10.51 -13.43
CA GLU A 56 -1.71 9.47 -14.06
C GLU A 56 -3.00 9.25 -13.28
N ILE A 57 -2.94 9.26 -11.94
CA ILE A 57 -4.10 9.12 -11.06
C ILE A 57 -5.12 10.22 -11.38
N ARG A 58 -4.68 11.49 -11.42
CA ARG A 58 -5.56 12.63 -11.76
C ARG A 58 -6.25 12.48 -13.12
N GLY A 59 -5.58 11.83 -14.07
CA GLY A 59 -6.12 11.56 -15.41
C GLY A 59 -7.22 10.50 -15.46
N LEU A 60 -7.51 9.79 -14.36
CA LEU A 60 -8.53 8.73 -14.31
C LEU A 60 -9.96 9.22 -14.02
N GLY A 61 -10.13 10.53 -13.80
CA GLY A 61 -11.41 11.15 -13.49
C GLY A 61 -11.52 11.47 -12.00
N GLU A 62 -11.27 12.74 -11.66
CA GLU A 62 -11.47 13.24 -10.32
C GLU A 62 -12.96 13.46 -10.02
N GLU A 63 -13.38 13.05 -8.84
CA GLU A 63 -14.72 13.24 -8.30
C GLU A 63 -14.63 14.04 -6.99
N GLU A 64 -15.55 14.99 -6.83
CA GLU A 64 -15.71 15.76 -5.60
C GLU A 64 -16.78 15.12 -4.73
N PHE A 65 -16.48 14.91 -3.45
CA PHE A 65 -17.35 14.20 -2.53
C PHE A 65 -17.30 14.80 -1.13
N ASP A 66 -18.44 14.78 -0.45
CA ASP A 66 -18.58 15.28 0.92
C ASP A 66 -18.46 14.16 1.94
N ILE A 67 -17.65 14.37 2.98
CA ILE A 67 -17.52 13.45 4.10
C ILE A 67 -17.70 14.17 5.44
N VAL A 68 -18.20 13.41 6.42
CA VAL A 68 -18.17 13.83 7.82
C VAL A 68 -17.01 13.13 8.51
N LEU A 69 -15.88 13.83 8.65
CA LEU A 69 -14.71 13.30 9.33
C LEU A 69 -14.98 13.18 10.83
N ARG A 70 -15.02 11.95 11.33
CA ARG A 70 -15.19 11.63 12.76
C ARG A 70 -13.88 11.10 13.32
N SER A 71 -13.16 11.92 14.08
CA SER A 71 -11.97 11.50 14.81
C SER A 71 -12.28 11.31 16.29
N SER A 72 -11.79 10.22 16.89
CA SER A 72 -11.98 9.95 18.31
C SER A 72 -11.51 11.13 19.19
N GLY A 73 -12.35 11.55 20.12
CA GLY A 73 -12.07 12.67 21.03
C GLY A 73 -12.14 14.07 20.40
N LYS A 74 -12.59 14.21 19.15
CA LYS A 74 -12.77 15.50 18.47
C LYS A 74 -14.19 15.65 17.94
N PRO A 75 -14.73 16.89 17.84
CA PRO A 75 -16.01 17.12 17.18
C PRO A 75 -15.92 16.72 15.70
N PRO A 76 -17.02 16.20 15.10
CA PRO A 76 -17.10 15.92 13.68
C PRO A 76 -16.83 17.17 12.84
N ARG A 77 -16.28 16.99 11.64
CA ARG A 77 -16.05 18.07 10.67
C ARG A 77 -16.56 17.66 9.31
N ASP A 78 -17.35 18.52 8.70
CA ASP A 78 -17.77 18.35 7.31
C ASP A 78 -16.62 18.82 6.40
N LEU A 79 -16.24 17.98 5.44
CA LEU A 79 -15.16 18.24 4.49
C LEU A 79 -15.66 17.89 3.09
N THR A 80 -15.32 18.74 2.13
CA THR A 80 -15.42 18.42 0.71
C THR A 80 -14.02 18.06 0.22
N LEU A 81 -13.89 16.89 -0.38
CA LEU A 81 -12.63 16.32 -0.86
C LEU A 81 -12.72 16.05 -2.36
N THR A 82 -11.55 15.96 -3.00
CA THR A 82 -11.41 15.54 -4.39
C THR A 82 -10.54 14.30 -4.42
N GLY A 83 -10.97 13.28 -5.17
CA GLY A 83 -10.22 12.04 -5.31
C GLY A 83 -10.64 11.26 -6.55
N VAL A 84 -10.07 10.07 -6.73
CA VAL A 84 -10.36 9.20 -7.87
C VAL A 84 -10.86 7.87 -7.31
N PRO A 85 -11.97 7.31 -7.82
CA PRO A 85 -12.49 6.03 -7.35
C PRO A 85 -11.43 4.93 -7.39
N LEU A 86 -11.23 4.21 -6.28
CA LEU A 86 -10.19 3.17 -6.19
C LEU A 86 -10.39 2.08 -7.24
N LYS A 87 -11.64 1.74 -7.57
CA LYS A 87 -11.98 0.81 -8.65
C LYS A 87 -11.44 1.25 -10.01
N ALA A 88 -11.41 2.55 -10.33
CA ALA A 88 -10.90 3.06 -11.60
C ALA A 88 -9.39 2.85 -11.68
N LEU A 89 -8.68 3.07 -10.57
CA LEU A 89 -7.25 2.80 -10.45
C LEU A 89 -6.94 1.31 -10.62
N LEU A 90 -7.70 0.42 -9.96
CA LEU A 90 -7.50 -1.03 -10.08
C LEU A 90 -7.79 -1.53 -11.50
N GLN A 91 -8.87 -1.04 -12.13
CA GLN A 91 -9.22 -1.36 -13.52
C GLN A 91 -8.13 -0.95 -14.50
N LYS A 92 -7.52 0.22 -14.29
CA LYS A 92 -6.44 0.75 -15.12
C LYS A 92 -5.21 -0.16 -15.11
N VAL A 93 -4.88 -0.74 -13.95
CA VAL A 93 -3.72 -1.63 -13.80
C VAL A 93 -4.01 -3.04 -14.31
N ASP A 94 -5.07 -3.66 -13.81
CA ASP A 94 -5.51 -4.99 -14.25
C ASP A 94 -6.98 -5.19 -13.87
N ALA A 95 -7.86 -5.12 -14.87
CA ALA A 95 -9.31 -5.27 -14.69
C ALA A 95 -9.71 -6.61 -14.04
N SER A 96 -8.89 -7.66 -14.19
CA SER A 96 -9.18 -8.96 -13.57
C SER A 96 -8.96 -8.97 -12.06
N LEU A 97 -8.34 -7.94 -11.47
CA LEU A 97 -8.20 -7.83 -10.01
C LEU A 97 -9.56 -7.72 -9.31
N MET A 98 -10.55 -7.12 -9.95
CA MET A 98 -11.89 -6.98 -9.38
C MET A 98 -12.60 -8.33 -9.19
N GLU A 99 -12.21 -9.34 -9.97
CA GLU A 99 -12.79 -10.69 -9.89
C GLU A 99 -11.92 -11.67 -9.09
N ARG A 100 -10.60 -11.46 -9.10
CA ARG A 100 -9.62 -12.39 -8.50
C ARG A 100 -9.20 -12.04 -7.09
N ALA A 101 -9.25 -10.77 -6.71
CA ALA A 101 -8.94 -10.34 -5.35
C ALA A 101 -10.17 -10.49 -4.46
N SER A 102 -9.96 -10.81 -3.18
CA SER A 102 -11.03 -10.80 -2.17
C SER A 102 -10.97 -9.56 -1.27
N GLN A 103 -9.83 -8.87 -1.25
CA GLN A 103 -9.56 -7.75 -0.35
C GLN A 103 -8.51 -6.82 -0.96
N VAL A 104 -8.62 -5.53 -0.66
CA VAL A 104 -7.59 -4.52 -0.94
C VAL A 104 -7.01 -4.04 0.37
N VAL A 105 -5.68 -4.03 0.48
CA VAL A 105 -4.96 -3.47 1.62
C VAL A 105 -4.24 -2.21 1.17
N VAL A 106 -4.66 -1.08 1.70
CA VAL A 106 -4.03 0.23 1.45
C VAL A 106 -3.04 0.49 2.57
N ARG A 107 -1.78 0.75 2.21
CA ARG A 107 -0.70 1.01 3.16
C ARG A 107 -0.01 2.33 2.84
N ALA A 108 0.01 3.22 3.83
CA ALA A 108 0.71 4.49 3.77
C ALA A 108 2.23 4.32 4.01
N ILE A 109 3.01 5.33 3.62
CA ILE A 109 4.48 5.35 3.76
C ILE A 109 4.91 5.25 5.24
N ASP A 110 4.13 5.82 6.15
CA ASP A 110 4.33 5.76 7.60
C ASP A 110 4.04 4.37 8.19
N GLY A 111 3.49 3.45 7.39
CA GLY A 111 3.18 2.09 7.77
C GLY A 111 1.74 1.88 8.23
N TYR A 112 0.93 2.93 8.38
CA TYR A 112 -0.50 2.78 8.64
C TYR A 112 -1.17 2.01 7.51
N SER A 113 -2.05 1.08 7.85
CA SER A 113 -2.72 0.22 6.87
C SER A 113 -4.20 0.08 7.20
N VAL A 114 -5.02 0.10 6.16
CA VAL A 114 -6.46 -0.17 6.20
C VAL A 114 -6.75 -1.25 5.17
N ALA A 115 -7.74 -2.09 5.45
CA ALA A 115 -8.14 -3.14 4.53
C ALA A 115 -9.64 -3.02 4.25
N TYR A 116 -10.00 -3.20 2.98
CA TYR A 116 -11.37 -3.12 2.46
C TYR A 116 -11.71 -4.41 1.73
N THR A 117 -12.94 -4.89 1.86
CA THR A 117 -13.41 -5.99 1.03
C THR A 117 -13.58 -5.53 -0.42
N MET A 118 -13.56 -6.45 -1.38
CA MET A 118 -13.81 -6.05 -2.77
C MET A 118 -15.20 -5.45 -2.97
N GLU A 119 -16.20 -5.90 -2.21
CA GLU A 119 -17.54 -5.33 -2.26
C GLU A 119 -17.55 -3.85 -1.86
N GLU A 120 -16.79 -3.47 -0.82
CA GLU A 120 -16.65 -2.07 -0.40
C GLU A 120 -15.95 -1.24 -1.46
N VAL A 121 -14.89 -1.77 -2.08
CA VAL A 121 -14.11 -1.06 -3.11
C VAL A 121 -14.89 -0.83 -4.41
N LEU A 122 -15.86 -1.69 -4.71
CA LEU A 122 -16.69 -1.59 -5.91
C LEU A 122 -17.85 -0.60 -5.78
N LEU A 123 -18.12 -0.10 -4.57
CA LEU A 123 -19.11 0.98 -4.38
C LEU A 123 -18.69 2.24 -5.15
N ASP A 124 -19.67 2.96 -5.67
CA ASP A 124 -19.43 4.16 -6.48
C ASP A 124 -18.76 5.29 -5.67
N ASP A 125 -19.02 5.34 -4.37
CA ASP A 125 -18.49 6.34 -3.44
C ASP A 125 -17.17 5.94 -2.77
N HIS A 126 -16.58 4.80 -3.16
CA HIS A 126 -15.29 4.36 -2.63
C HIS A 126 -14.12 5.02 -3.37
N ILE A 127 -13.72 6.19 -2.84
CA ILE A 127 -12.69 7.06 -3.37
C ILE A 127 -11.42 6.99 -2.52
#